data_AF-A0A6U4EB12-F1
#
_entry.id   AF-A0A6U4EB12-F1
#
_cell.length_a   1.000
_cell.length_b   1.000
_cell.length_c   1.000
_cell.angle_alpha   90.00
_cell.angle_beta   90.00
_cell.angle_gamma   90.00
#
_symmetry.space_group_name_H-M   'P 1'
#
loop_
_entity.id
_entity.type
_entity.pdbx_description
1 polymer ?
#
loop_
_entity_poly.entity_id
_entity_poly.type
_entity_poly.pdbx_seq_one_letter_code
_entity_poly.pdbx_strand_id
1 'polypeptide(L)'
;MDAVKFGSSIAMKIMAFQGEISAVATALLAAYASYASIQRWRTATFLHIVNVSLNFLEPDPKNEGQEMLFFRTLLERPLPDVVLSKQGQSVLSKCAESTASGQPLLPLTESDAGRLKILTINQLSSLFATGWLNKALGLPVVVRTFVFAWCNEVDPRKTMRMTKLRLMLVEVEALRRVREMALQGQRAAPEFPQAELRFDTMVSIAAAHFQDPKLMGGFRLEPYWAPTVDFALPQT
;
A
#
# COMPACT_ATOMS: atom_id res chain seq x y z
N MET A 1 -74.48 -8.99 -16.88
CA MET A 1 -73.12 -9.58 -16.94
C MET A 1 -72.02 -8.53 -17.16
N ASP A 2 -72.34 -7.22 -17.12
CA ASP A 2 -71.41 -6.17 -17.58
C ASP A 2 -70.59 -5.48 -16.47
N ALA A 3 -71.05 -5.53 -15.22
CA ALA A 3 -70.33 -4.96 -14.08
C ALA A 3 -68.97 -5.65 -13.81
N VAL A 4 -68.89 -6.97 -14.04
CA VAL A 4 -67.67 -7.76 -13.85
C VAL A 4 -66.59 -7.41 -14.89
N LYS A 5 -67.00 -7.14 -16.13
CA LYS A 5 -66.08 -6.74 -17.22
C LYS A 5 -65.52 -5.33 -17.01
N PHE A 6 -66.32 -4.43 -16.45
CA PHE A 6 -65.89 -3.06 -16.15
C PHE A 6 -64.83 -3.02 -15.02
N GLY A 7 -65.05 -3.77 -13.94
CA GLY A 7 -64.09 -3.89 -12.84
C GLY A 7 -62.74 -4.49 -13.25
N SER A 8 -62.75 -5.50 -14.14
CA SER A 8 -61.50 -6.12 -14.60
C SER A 8 -60.67 -5.18 -15.50
N SER A 9 -61.31 -4.33 -16.30
CA SER A 9 -60.63 -3.35 -17.15
C SER A 9 -59.93 -2.27 -16.34
N ILE A 10 -60.55 -1.77 -15.27
CA ILE A 10 -59.95 -0.77 -14.36
C ILE A 10 -58.78 -1.39 -13.60
N ALA A 11 -58.94 -2.60 -13.05
CA ALA A 11 -57.87 -3.28 -12.32
C ALA A 11 -56.62 -3.52 -13.18
N MET A 12 -56.78 -3.92 -14.45
CA MET A 12 -55.66 -4.08 -15.38
C MET A 12 -54.92 -2.76 -15.65
N LYS A 13 -55.64 -1.64 -15.81
CA LYS A 13 -55.00 -0.32 -16.01
C LYS A 13 -54.23 0.13 -14.78
N ILE A 14 -54.75 -0.11 -13.57
CA ILE A 14 -54.05 0.22 -12.32
C ILE A 14 -52.78 -0.61 -12.16
N MET A 15 -52.84 -1.92 -12.43
CA MET A 15 -51.66 -2.79 -12.35
C MET A 15 -50.58 -2.41 -13.39
N ALA A 16 -51.00 -2.08 -14.63
CA ALA A 16 -50.06 -1.61 -15.66
C ALA A 16 -49.38 -0.31 -15.25
N PHE A 17 -50.15 0.66 -14.75
CA PHE A 17 -49.63 1.94 -14.26
C PHE A 17 -48.68 1.77 -13.06
N GLN A 18 -49.00 0.87 -12.11
CA GLN A 18 -48.09 0.52 -11.01
C GLN A 18 -46.78 -0.11 -11.52
N GLY A 19 -46.86 -0.97 -12.54
CA GLY A 19 -45.69 -1.56 -13.20
C GLY A 19 -44.79 -0.51 -13.85
N GLU A 20 -45.37 0.46 -14.56
CA GLU A 20 -44.64 1.57 -15.18
C GLU A 20 -43.95 2.45 -14.13
N ILE A 21 -44.66 2.82 -13.06
CA ILE A 21 -44.07 3.59 -11.95
C ILE A 21 -42.89 2.83 -11.32
N SER A 22 -43.06 1.53 -11.06
CA SER A 22 -42.00 0.69 -10.48
C SER A 22 -40.78 0.60 -11.39
N ALA A 23 -40.97 0.50 -12.70
CA ALA A 23 -39.88 0.45 -13.67
C ALA A 23 -39.10 1.77 -13.72
N VAL A 24 -39.80 2.92 -13.74
CA VAL A 24 -39.16 4.25 -13.70
C VAL A 24 -38.39 4.44 -12.39
N ALA A 25 -38.99 4.10 -11.25
CA ALA A 25 -38.32 4.21 -9.95
C ALA A 25 -37.04 3.35 -9.89
N THR A 26 -37.10 2.12 -10.41
CA THR A 26 -35.93 1.22 -10.47
C THR A 26 -34.84 1.78 -11.37
N ALA A 27 -35.19 2.32 -12.54
CA ALA A 27 -34.24 2.93 -13.46
C ALA A 27 -33.55 4.16 -12.86
N LEU A 28 -34.31 5.02 -12.15
CA LEU A 28 -33.77 6.19 -11.46
C LEU A 28 -32.82 5.79 -10.32
N LEU A 29 -33.18 4.78 -9.52
CA LEU A 29 -32.32 4.26 -8.45
C LEU A 29 -31.03 3.65 -9.02
N ALA A 30 -31.11 2.90 -10.13
CA ALA A 30 -29.94 2.33 -10.79
C ALA A 30 -29.02 3.42 -11.36
N ALA A 31 -29.59 4.46 -11.99
CA ALA A 31 -28.83 5.60 -12.50
C ALA A 31 -28.14 6.37 -11.38
N TYR A 32 -28.84 6.62 -10.27
CA TYR A 32 -28.27 7.25 -9.08
C TYR A 32 -27.15 6.40 -8.46
N ALA A 33 -27.36 5.09 -8.30
CA ALA A 33 -26.36 4.18 -7.76
C ALA A 33 -25.11 4.13 -8.65
N SER A 34 -25.29 4.08 -9.97
CA SER A 34 -24.21 4.16 -10.95
C SER A 34 -23.44 5.47 -10.83
N TYR A 35 -24.13 6.61 -10.83
CA TYR A 35 -23.51 7.92 -10.65
C TYR A 35 -22.75 8.02 -9.32
N ALA A 36 -23.37 7.63 -8.21
CA ALA A 36 -22.75 7.63 -6.90
C ALA A 36 -21.51 6.72 -6.85
N SER A 37 -21.57 5.54 -7.48
CA SER A 37 -20.42 4.64 -7.60
C SER A 37 -19.30 5.32 -8.39
N ILE A 38 -19.59 5.93 -9.54
CA ILE A 38 -18.59 6.62 -10.37
C ILE A 38 -17.95 7.76 -9.58
N GLN A 39 -18.71 8.52 -8.80
CA GLN A 39 -18.16 9.58 -7.96
C GLN A 39 -17.29 9.04 -6.82
N ARG A 40 -17.70 7.94 -6.17
CA ARG A 40 -16.87 7.24 -5.16
C ARG A 40 -15.61 6.67 -5.79
N TRP A 41 -15.68 6.11 -6.99
CA TRP A 41 -14.53 5.63 -7.77
C TRP A 41 -13.60 6.76 -8.17
N ARG A 42 -14.15 7.91 -8.58
CA ARG A 42 -13.38 9.13 -8.92
C ARG A 42 -12.66 9.73 -7.71
N THR A 43 -13.23 9.56 -6.53
CA THR A 43 -12.68 10.05 -5.26
C THR A 43 -12.05 8.93 -4.43
N ALA A 44 -11.83 7.75 -5.02
CA ALA A 44 -11.36 6.57 -4.29
C ALA A 44 -9.94 6.77 -3.78
N THR A 45 -9.83 7.37 -2.60
CA THR A 45 -8.63 7.43 -1.80
C THR A 45 -8.57 6.18 -0.95
N PHE A 46 -7.70 5.24 -1.31
CA PHE A 46 -7.46 4.03 -0.52
C PHE A 46 -6.50 4.30 0.64
N LEU A 47 -6.55 5.51 1.22
CA LEU A 47 -5.71 5.91 2.36
C LEU A 47 -6.06 5.16 3.65
N HIS A 48 -7.22 4.53 3.69
CA HIS A 48 -7.69 3.71 4.81
C HIS A 48 -7.19 2.27 4.73
N ILE A 49 -6.55 1.85 3.63
CA ILE A 49 -5.96 0.51 3.46
C ILE A 49 -4.44 0.67 3.42
N VAL A 50 -3.75 -0.10 4.25
CA VAL A 50 -2.29 -0.20 4.23
C VAL A 50 -1.91 -1.45 3.46
N ASN A 51 -1.07 -1.28 2.44
CA ASN A 51 -0.37 -2.36 1.77
C ASN A 51 1.03 -2.47 2.37
N VAL A 52 1.42 -3.65 2.88
CA VAL A 52 2.79 -3.94 3.30
C VAL A 52 3.42 -4.77 2.18
N SER A 53 4.49 -4.29 1.57
CA SER A 53 5.13 -5.00 0.46
C SER A 53 6.61 -5.25 0.72
N LEU A 54 7.06 -6.44 0.37
CA LEU A 54 8.47 -6.78 0.21
C LEU A 54 8.89 -6.41 -1.21
N ASN A 55 9.99 -5.68 -1.37
CA ASN A 55 10.50 -5.25 -2.67
C ASN A 55 11.97 -5.65 -2.76
N PHE A 56 12.35 -6.23 -3.90
CA PHE A 56 13.67 -6.81 -4.11
C PHE A 56 14.04 -6.77 -5.59
N LEU A 57 15.34 -6.82 -5.86
CA LEU A 57 15.89 -6.89 -7.21
C LEU A 57 16.37 -8.31 -7.47
N GLU A 58 16.05 -8.84 -8.63
CA GLU A 58 16.60 -10.10 -9.14
C GLU A 58 17.13 -9.91 -10.56
N PRO A 59 18.04 -10.78 -11.05
CA PRO A 59 18.45 -10.75 -12.44
C PRO A 59 17.24 -10.86 -13.39
N ASP A 60 17.22 -10.03 -14.43
CA ASP A 60 16.17 -10.08 -15.44
C ASP A 60 16.35 -11.36 -16.29
N PRO A 61 15.38 -12.30 -16.27
CA PRO A 61 15.50 -13.55 -17.03
C PRO A 61 15.51 -13.34 -18.56
N LYS A 62 15.13 -12.15 -19.04
CA LYS A 62 15.07 -11.80 -20.46
C LYS A 62 16.26 -10.99 -20.92
N ASN A 63 16.95 -10.30 -20.02
CA ASN A 63 18.01 -9.35 -20.34
C ASN A 63 19.23 -9.62 -19.45
N GLU A 64 20.20 -10.34 -20.02
CA GLU A 64 21.44 -10.67 -19.30
C GLU A 64 22.16 -9.41 -18.82
N GLY A 65 22.60 -9.42 -17.56
CA GLY A 65 23.25 -8.27 -16.92
C GLY A 65 22.32 -7.15 -16.47
N GLN A 66 21.01 -7.27 -16.66
CA GLN A 66 20.03 -6.32 -16.11
C GLN A 66 19.36 -6.89 -14.85
N GLU A 67 18.88 -5.99 -13.98
CA GLU A 67 18.04 -6.35 -12.84
C GLU A 67 16.57 -5.96 -13.11
N MET A 68 15.68 -6.81 -12.64
CA MET A 68 14.24 -6.60 -12.62
C MET A 68 13.76 -6.36 -11.19
N LEU A 69 12.87 -5.39 -11.04
CA LEU A 69 12.23 -5.05 -9.77
C LEU A 69 11.00 -5.92 -9.55
N PHE A 70 11.07 -6.72 -8.49
CA PHE A 70 9.97 -7.55 -8.00
C PHE A 70 9.38 -6.96 -6.72
N PHE A 71 8.10 -7.22 -6.51
CA PHE A 71 7.46 -6.94 -5.23
C PHE A 71 6.41 -8.00 -4.90
N ARG A 72 6.23 -8.27 -3.61
CA ARG A 72 5.18 -9.16 -3.09
C ARG A 72 4.45 -8.46 -1.96
N THR A 73 3.11 -8.46 -2.03
CA THR A 73 2.28 -7.97 -0.91
C THR A 73 2.35 -9.00 0.21
N LEU A 74 2.86 -8.58 1.37
CA LEU A 74 2.88 -9.40 2.59
C LEU A 74 1.57 -9.29 3.37
N LEU A 75 0.96 -8.11 3.33
CA LEU A 75 -0.27 -7.80 4.07
C LEU A 75 -1.03 -6.69 3.35
N GLU A 76 -2.35 -6.80 3.28
CA GLU A 76 -3.23 -5.71 2.85
C GLU A 76 -4.44 -5.66 3.77
N ARG A 77 -4.52 -4.62 4.60
CA ARG A 77 -5.56 -4.49 5.64
C ARG A 77 -5.92 -3.02 5.89
N PRO A 78 -7.10 -2.75 6.47
CA PRO A 78 -7.41 -1.44 7.01
C PRO A 78 -6.32 -0.89 7.93
N LEU A 79 -6.05 0.41 7.86
CA LEU A 79 -5.06 1.10 8.69
C LEU A 79 -5.24 0.82 10.21
N PRO A 80 -6.46 0.77 10.77
CA PRO A 80 -6.66 0.42 12.17
C PRO A 80 -6.19 -0.99 12.56
N ASP A 81 -6.13 -1.93 11.60
CA ASP A 81 -5.70 -3.31 11.84
C ASP A 81 -4.17 -3.47 11.77
N VAL A 82 -3.47 -2.49 11.19
CA VAL A 82 -2.00 -2.48 11.06
C VAL A 82 -1.37 -1.56 12.10
N VAL A 83 -2.01 -0.42 12.41
CA VAL A 83 -1.54 0.59 13.35
C VAL A 83 -2.59 0.77 14.44
N LEU A 84 -2.42 0.08 15.56
CA LEU A 84 -3.42 0.05 16.64
C LEU A 84 -3.60 1.40 17.36
N SER A 85 -2.60 2.28 17.32
CA SER A 85 -2.67 3.61 17.93
C SER A 85 -3.48 4.58 17.08
N LYS A 86 -4.58 5.12 17.62
CA LYS A 86 -5.36 6.19 16.97
C LYS A 86 -4.52 7.41 16.59
N GLN A 87 -3.53 7.76 17.41
CA GLN A 87 -2.59 8.85 17.11
C GLN A 87 -1.75 8.52 15.87
N GLY A 88 -1.18 7.31 15.82
CA GLY A 88 -0.40 6.84 14.67
C GLY A 88 -1.24 6.78 13.39
N GLN A 89 -2.49 6.33 13.49
CA GLN A 89 -3.45 6.35 12.37
C GLN A 89 -3.67 7.79 11.87
N SER A 90 -3.95 8.73 12.77
CA SER A 90 -4.17 10.13 12.41
C SER A 90 -2.96 10.78 11.76
N VAL A 91 -1.75 10.51 12.28
CA VAL A 91 -0.49 10.99 11.68
C VAL A 91 -0.33 10.45 10.26
N LEU A 92 -0.46 9.13 10.07
CA LEU A 92 -0.30 8.52 8.76
C LEU A 92 -1.32 9.04 7.74
N SER A 93 -2.59 9.18 8.13
CA SER A 93 -3.63 9.74 7.25
C SER A 93 -3.30 11.18 6.85
N LYS A 94 -2.96 12.05 7.80
CA LYS A 94 -2.60 13.46 7.52
C LYS A 94 -1.37 13.56 6.63
N CYS A 95 -0.32 12.80 6.94
CA CYS A 95 0.90 12.79 6.14
C CYS A 95 0.63 12.30 4.72
N ALA A 96 -0.19 11.24 4.56
CA ALA A 96 -0.56 10.73 3.24
C ALA A 96 -1.39 11.72 2.42
N GLU A 97 -2.32 12.45 3.05
CA GLU A 97 -3.08 13.53 2.41
C GLU A 97 -2.18 14.68 1.95
N SER A 98 -1.10 14.95 2.67
CA SER A 98 -0.12 16.00 2.35
C SER A 98 0.98 15.56 1.37
N THR A 99 1.05 14.28 0.99
CA THR A 99 2.11 13.77 0.11
C THR A 99 2.01 14.36 -1.29
N ALA A 100 3.08 15.00 -1.75
CA ALA A 100 3.15 15.60 -3.08
C ALA A 100 3.46 14.57 -4.18
N SER A 101 3.04 14.88 -5.41
CA SER A 101 3.40 14.08 -6.58
C SER A 101 4.93 14.06 -6.76
N GLY A 102 5.51 12.88 -6.98
CA GLY A 102 6.96 12.69 -7.11
C GLY A 102 7.73 12.66 -5.79
N GLN A 103 7.07 12.83 -4.64
CA GLN A 103 7.67 12.69 -3.31
C GLN A 103 6.94 11.59 -2.55
N PRO A 104 7.21 10.31 -2.82
CA PRO A 104 6.39 9.22 -2.33
C PRO A 104 6.55 8.95 -0.84
N LEU A 105 7.59 9.46 -0.19
CA LEU A 105 7.81 9.30 1.25
C LEU A 105 6.83 10.17 2.05
N LEU A 106 6.28 9.62 3.14
CA LEU A 106 5.45 10.42 4.03
C LEU A 106 6.29 11.48 4.76
N PRO A 107 5.84 12.75 4.83
CA PRO A 107 6.55 13.83 5.53
C PRO A 107 6.34 13.71 7.05
N LEU A 108 7.04 12.76 7.68
CA LEU A 108 6.97 12.51 9.11
C LEU A 108 7.94 13.42 9.89
N THR A 109 7.52 13.89 11.06
CA THR A 109 8.45 14.51 12.03
C THR A 109 9.32 13.43 12.66
N GLU A 110 10.50 13.79 13.19
CA GLU A 110 11.39 12.83 13.88
C GLU A 110 10.68 12.13 15.05
N SER A 111 9.88 12.87 15.83
CA SER A 111 9.10 12.31 16.94
C SER A 111 8.04 11.31 16.46
N ASP A 112 7.36 11.62 15.36
CA ASP A 112 6.33 10.74 14.79
C ASP A 112 6.95 9.50 14.16
N ALA A 113 8.06 9.67 13.43
CA ALA A 113 8.84 8.59 12.84
C ALA A 113 9.32 7.61 13.92
N GLY A 114 9.84 8.10 15.06
CA GLY A 114 10.24 7.28 16.20
C GLY A 114 9.11 6.42 16.77
N ARG A 115 7.92 7.01 16.98
CA ARG A 115 6.74 6.26 17.47
C ARG A 115 6.23 5.25 16.45
N LEU A 116 6.08 5.67 15.19
CA LEU A 116 5.60 4.79 14.12
C LEU A 116 6.56 3.64 13.89
N LYS A 117 7.88 3.87 13.97
CA LYS A 117 8.90 2.83 13.85
C LYS A 117 8.66 1.68 14.85
N ILE A 118 8.41 1.99 16.12
CA ILE A 118 8.15 0.96 17.15
C ILE A 118 6.89 0.16 16.83
N LEU A 119 5.80 0.85 16.47
CA LEU A 119 4.53 0.20 16.10
C LEU A 119 4.69 -0.70 14.87
N THR A 120 5.40 -0.20 13.86
CA THR A 120 5.68 -0.91 12.63
C THR A 120 6.54 -2.14 12.87
N ILE A 121 7.62 -2.05 13.67
CA ILE A 121 8.48 -3.19 13.99
C ILE A 121 7.68 -4.30 14.66
N ASN A 122 6.84 -3.97 15.63
CA ASN A 122 5.99 -4.95 16.31
C ASN A 122 5.07 -5.66 15.30
N GLN A 123 4.42 -4.90 14.42
CA GLN A 123 3.54 -5.46 13.40
C GLN A 123 4.31 -6.34 12.40
N LEU A 124 5.47 -5.90 11.91
CA LEU A 124 6.30 -6.67 10.99
C LEU A 124 6.83 -7.94 11.65
N SER A 125 7.23 -7.91 12.92
CA SER A 125 7.73 -9.09 13.63
C SER A 125 6.73 -10.24 13.64
N SER A 126 5.43 -9.93 13.72
CA SER A 126 4.34 -10.91 13.66
C SER A 126 4.25 -11.63 12.31
N LEU A 127 4.65 -10.98 11.21
CA LEU A 127 4.64 -11.56 9.85
C LEU A 127 5.75 -12.61 9.68
N PHE A 128 6.79 -12.54 10.52
CA PHE A 128 7.95 -13.45 10.47
C PHE A 128 7.97 -14.46 11.63
N ALA A 129 6.83 -14.71 12.29
CA ALA A 129 6.72 -15.61 13.45
C ALA A 129 7.29 -17.02 13.18
N THR A 130 7.06 -17.58 11.99
CA THR A 130 7.61 -18.89 11.60
C THR A 130 9.14 -18.89 11.55
N GLY A 131 9.76 -17.80 11.06
CA GLY A 131 11.22 -17.67 11.06
C GLY A 131 11.79 -17.63 12.48
N TRP A 132 11.10 -16.96 13.40
CA TRP A 132 11.46 -16.95 14.82
C TRP A 132 11.34 -18.34 15.47
N LEU A 133 10.25 -19.07 15.18
CA LEU A 133 10.04 -20.42 15.69
C LEU A 133 11.09 -21.40 15.15
N ASN A 134 11.33 -21.39 13.84
CA ASN A 134 12.35 -22.23 13.21
C ASN A 134 13.72 -22.01 13.86
N LYS A 135 14.08 -20.75 14.11
CA LYS A 135 15.33 -20.43 14.78
C LYS A 135 15.38 -20.92 16.23
N ALA A 136 14.29 -20.76 16.98
CA ALA A 136 14.20 -21.26 18.36
C ALA A 136 14.35 -22.79 18.45
N LEU A 137 13.96 -23.50 17.40
CA LEU A 137 14.12 -24.95 17.26
C LEU A 137 15.49 -25.36 16.71
N GLY A 138 16.41 -24.42 16.46
CA GLY A 138 17.72 -24.70 15.88
C GLY A 138 17.69 -25.09 14.40
N LEU A 139 16.58 -24.82 13.70
CA LEU A 139 16.47 -25.07 12.26
C LEU A 139 17.22 -23.99 11.47
N PRO A 140 17.72 -24.32 10.25
CA PRO A 140 18.36 -23.34 9.38
C PRO A 140 17.43 -22.18 9.05
N VAL A 141 17.90 -20.95 9.28
CA VAL A 141 17.18 -19.72 8.93
C VAL A 141 18.13 -18.75 8.21
N VAL A 142 17.57 -17.99 7.27
CA VAL A 142 18.30 -16.94 6.55
C VAL A 142 18.04 -15.61 7.22
N VAL A 143 19.12 -14.88 7.47
CA VAL A 143 19.12 -13.58 8.15
C VAL A 143 19.48 -12.50 7.15
N ARG A 144 18.67 -11.44 7.12
CA ARG A 144 18.86 -10.26 6.26
C ARG A 144 18.47 -8.99 7.00
N THR A 145 18.98 -7.86 6.52
CA THR A 145 18.67 -6.52 7.05
C THR A 145 17.75 -5.80 6.09
N PHE A 146 16.63 -5.31 6.60
CA PHE A 146 15.63 -4.59 5.83
C PHE A 146 15.46 -3.18 6.34
N VAL A 147 15.30 -2.25 5.40
CA VAL A 147 14.79 -0.90 5.62
C VAL A 147 13.30 -0.92 5.36
N PHE A 148 12.54 -0.17 6.15
CA PHE A 148 11.15 0.11 5.82
C PHE A 148 10.84 1.59 5.79
N ALA A 149 9.94 1.96 4.89
CA ALA A 149 9.46 3.32 4.72
C ALA A 149 7.94 3.35 4.54
N TRP A 150 7.31 4.32 5.19
CA TRP A 150 5.92 4.67 4.89
C TRP A 150 5.89 5.57 3.67
N CYS A 151 5.11 5.15 2.67
CA CYS A 151 5.01 5.80 1.39
C CYS A 151 3.54 6.06 1.03
N ASN A 152 3.28 7.10 0.26
CA ASN A 152 2.06 7.27 -0.50
C ASN A 152 2.43 7.51 -1.97
N GLU A 153 2.25 6.48 -2.79
CA GLU A 153 2.49 6.60 -4.23
C GLU A 153 1.33 7.38 -4.87
N VAL A 154 1.66 8.51 -5.49
CA VAL A 154 0.73 9.33 -6.27
C VAL A 154 1.12 9.22 -7.74
N ASP A 155 0.25 8.63 -8.57
CA ASP A 155 0.52 8.47 -10.01
C ASP A 155 0.32 9.81 -10.75
N PRO A 156 1.38 10.41 -11.33
CA PRO A 156 1.27 11.70 -12.01
C PRO A 156 0.55 11.61 -13.36
N ARG A 157 0.46 10.41 -13.97
CA ARG A 157 -0.10 10.20 -15.30
C ARG A 157 -1.60 9.97 -15.29
N LYS A 158 -2.19 9.75 -14.12
CA LYS A 158 -3.63 9.48 -13.98
C LYS A 158 -4.36 10.75 -13.54
N THR A 159 -5.41 11.09 -14.29
CA THR A 159 -6.39 12.12 -13.89
C THR A 159 -7.07 11.81 -12.57
N MET A 160 -7.08 10.54 -12.15
CA MET A 160 -7.51 10.11 -10.81
C MET A 160 -6.30 9.94 -9.88
N ARG A 161 -6.35 10.59 -8.71
CA ARG A 161 -5.42 10.35 -7.59
C ARG A 161 -5.68 8.97 -6.97
N MET A 162 -5.19 7.91 -7.61
CA MET A 162 -5.01 6.65 -6.90
C MET A 162 -3.87 6.85 -5.91
N THR A 163 -4.24 7.07 -4.65
CA THR A 163 -3.32 7.15 -3.51
C THR A 163 -3.29 5.80 -2.83
N LYS A 164 -2.10 5.24 -2.65
CA LYS A 164 -1.90 3.96 -1.97
C LYS A 164 -0.93 4.17 -0.83
N LEU A 165 -1.46 4.16 0.40
CA LEU A 165 -0.66 4.13 1.61
C LEU A 165 0.05 2.77 1.69
N ARG A 166 1.38 2.79 1.66
CA ARG A 166 2.20 1.59 1.64
C ARG A 166 3.28 1.64 2.71
N LEU A 167 3.54 0.49 3.31
CA LEU A 167 4.77 0.23 4.05
C LEU A 167 5.67 -0.63 3.17
N MET A 168 6.72 -0.03 2.61
CA MET A 168 7.67 -0.74 1.75
C MET A 168 8.82 -1.30 2.57
N LEU A 169 9.08 -2.59 2.46
CA LEU A 169 10.26 -3.26 2.97
C LEU A 169 11.24 -3.50 1.82
N VAL A 170 12.50 -3.16 2.03
CA VAL A 170 13.57 -3.33 1.03
C VAL A 170 14.82 -3.82 1.74
N GLU A 171 15.48 -4.83 1.19
CA GLU A 171 16.79 -5.27 1.70
C GLU A 171 17.82 -4.15 1.53
N VAL A 172 18.68 -3.92 2.54
CA VAL A 172 19.71 -2.86 2.50
C VAL A 172 20.61 -2.99 1.27
N GLU A 173 21.02 -4.22 0.92
CA GLU A 173 21.85 -4.48 -0.26
C GLU A 173 21.14 -4.12 -1.56
N ALA A 174 19.85 -4.50 -1.69
CA ALA A 174 19.05 -4.11 -2.86
C ALA A 174 18.90 -2.59 -2.95
N LEU A 175 18.74 -1.91 -1.81
CA LEU A 175 18.63 -0.45 -1.76
C LEU A 175 19.93 0.25 -2.17
N ARG A 176 21.09 -0.32 -1.82
CA ARG A 176 22.40 0.16 -2.28
C ARG A 176 22.51 0.05 -3.81
N ARG A 177 22.12 -1.10 -4.38
CA ARG A 177 22.12 -1.29 -5.84
C ARG A 177 21.17 -0.31 -6.55
N VAL A 178 19.96 -0.10 -6.02
CA VAL A 178 19.03 0.92 -6.55
C VAL A 178 19.68 2.30 -6.60
N ARG A 179 20.39 2.69 -5.53
CA ARG A 179 21.11 3.98 -5.49
C ARG A 179 22.19 4.06 -6.56
N GLU A 180 23.00 3.02 -6.72
CA GLU A 180 24.07 2.96 -7.72
C GLU A 180 23.51 3.08 -9.14
N MET A 181 22.46 2.31 -9.46
CA MET A 181 21.76 2.41 -10.75
C MET A 181 21.26 3.83 -11.00
N ALA A 182 20.60 4.45 -10.01
CA ALA A 182 20.06 5.81 -10.15
C ALA A 182 21.17 6.86 -10.38
N LEU A 183 22.31 6.74 -9.70
CA LEU A 183 23.48 7.62 -9.91
C LEU A 183 24.08 7.49 -11.30
N GLN A 184 23.94 6.31 -11.92
CA GLN A 184 24.38 6.04 -13.30
C GLN A 184 23.31 6.38 -14.35
N GLY A 185 22.15 6.89 -13.95
CA GLY A 185 21.01 7.13 -14.85
C GLY A 185 20.34 5.84 -15.35
N GLN A 186 20.59 4.72 -14.68
CA GLN A 186 20.01 3.41 -14.99
C GLN A 186 18.75 3.14 -14.15
N ARG A 187 17.92 2.20 -14.62
CA ARG A 187 16.67 1.80 -13.99
C ARG A 187 16.44 0.30 -14.11
N ALA A 188 16.00 -0.35 -13.04
CA ALA A 188 15.51 -1.72 -13.11
C ALA A 188 14.11 -1.74 -13.76
N ALA A 189 13.91 -2.62 -14.74
CA ALA A 189 12.59 -2.82 -15.32
C ALA A 189 11.64 -3.40 -14.24
N PRO A 190 10.40 -2.92 -14.12
CA PRO A 190 9.46 -3.53 -13.17
C PRO A 190 8.91 -4.86 -13.71
N GLU A 191 8.60 -5.81 -12.82
CA GLU A 191 7.89 -7.06 -13.16
C GLU A 191 6.57 -6.79 -13.90
N PHE A 192 5.91 -5.68 -13.56
CA PHE A 192 4.66 -5.23 -14.17
C PHE A 192 4.74 -3.75 -14.57
N PRO A 193 4.20 -3.35 -15.74
CA PRO A 193 4.20 -1.94 -16.17
C PRO A 193 3.60 -0.97 -15.14
N GLN A 194 2.59 -1.41 -14.38
CA GLN A 194 1.92 -0.58 -13.37
C GLN A 194 2.80 -0.30 -12.14
N ALA A 195 3.93 -0.99 -11.99
CA ALA A 195 4.88 -0.80 -10.91
C ALA A 195 6.06 0.10 -11.31
N GLU A 196 5.97 0.82 -12.44
CA GLU A 196 7.01 1.76 -12.88
C GLU A 196 7.41 2.71 -11.74
N LEU A 197 6.45 3.35 -11.06
CA LEU A 197 6.69 4.29 -9.95
C LEU A 197 7.40 3.67 -8.73
N ARG A 198 7.43 2.33 -8.63
CA ARG A 198 8.02 1.64 -7.48
C ARG A 198 9.52 1.84 -7.43
N PHE A 199 10.18 1.87 -8.59
CA PHE A 199 11.62 2.12 -8.64
C PHE A 199 11.94 3.54 -8.16
N ASP A 200 11.19 4.56 -8.60
CA ASP A 200 11.37 5.95 -8.13
C ASP A 200 11.16 6.07 -6.62
N THR A 201 10.21 5.30 -6.09
CA THR A 201 9.99 5.22 -4.65
C THR A 201 11.18 4.60 -3.93
N MET A 202 11.75 3.50 -4.46
CA MET A 202 12.97 2.92 -3.89
C MET A 202 14.17 3.84 -3.99
N VAL A 203 14.31 4.63 -5.06
CA VAL A 203 15.34 5.66 -5.17
C VAL A 203 15.17 6.72 -4.08
N SER A 204 13.93 7.14 -3.83
CA SER A 204 13.61 8.08 -2.73
C SER A 204 13.95 7.50 -1.36
N ILE A 205 13.61 6.22 -1.12
CA ILE A 205 13.96 5.50 0.11
C ILE A 205 15.48 5.41 0.26
N ALA A 206 16.21 5.10 -0.82
CA ALA A 206 17.66 4.99 -0.80
C ALA A 206 18.31 6.33 -0.46
N ALA A 207 17.88 7.40 -1.12
CA ALA A 207 18.36 8.75 -0.86
C ALA A 207 18.15 9.14 0.62
N ALA A 208 16.93 8.96 1.14
CA ALA A 208 16.61 9.27 2.53
C ALA A 208 17.40 8.40 3.52
N HIS A 209 17.49 7.08 3.29
CA HIS A 209 18.19 6.16 4.17
C HIS A 209 19.69 6.46 4.26
N PHE A 210 20.36 6.69 3.14
CA PHE A 210 21.80 6.93 3.12
C PHE A 210 22.19 8.38 3.47
N GLN A 211 21.23 9.31 3.47
CA GLN A 211 21.45 10.69 3.92
C GLN A 211 21.17 10.85 5.41
N ASP A 212 20.02 10.37 5.89
CA ASP A 212 19.62 10.44 7.30
C ASP A 212 18.84 9.17 7.70
N PRO A 213 19.54 8.14 8.22
CA PRO A 213 18.93 6.89 8.63
C PRO A 213 17.84 7.04 9.70
N LYS A 214 17.80 8.14 10.47
CA LYS A 214 16.88 8.32 11.60
C LYS A 214 15.43 8.47 11.17
N LEU A 215 15.20 9.01 9.97
CA LEU A 215 13.87 9.17 9.39
C LEU A 215 13.30 7.86 8.85
N MET A 216 14.12 6.82 8.77
CA MET A 216 13.75 5.50 8.29
C MET A 216 13.72 4.48 9.43
N GLY A 217 12.86 3.48 9.29
CA GLY A 217 12.90 2.30 10.11
C GLY A 217 13.90 1.30 9.54
N GLY A 218 14.73 0.71 10.40
CA GLY A 218 15.51 -0.48 10.08
C GLY A 218 15.10 -1.60 11.01
N PHE A 219 15.01 -2.82 10.51
CA PHE A 219 15.07 -4.00 11.36
C PHE A 219 15.99 -5.04 10.73
N ARG A 220 16.80 -5.64 11.58
CA ARG A 220 17.57 -6.81 11.22
C ARG A 220 16.84 -8.02 11.76
N LEU A 221 16.57 -9.00 10.90
CA LEU A 221 16.01 -10.27 11.35
C LEU A 221 17.13 -11.12 11.97
N GLU A 222 17.68 -10.68 13.09
CA GLU A 222 18.77 -11.38 13.80
C GLU A 222 18.26 -12.66 14.48
N PRO A 223 19.08 -13.71 14.63
CA PRO A 223 19.97 -13.86 15.74
C PRO A 223 19.61 -13.32 17.13
N TYR A 224 18.47 -13.57 17.79
CA TYR A 224 18.48 -14.08 19.19
C TYR A 224 17.63 -13.21 20.14
N TRP A 225 17.50 -13.67 21.39
CA TRP A 225 16.69 -13.10 22.47
C TRP A 225 17.19 -11.73 22.90
N ALA A 226 16.24 -10.88 23.29
CA ALA A 226 16.35 -9.47 23.64
C ALA A 226 16.37 -8.50 22.44
N PRO A 227 15.43 -7.53 22.37
CA PRO A 227 15.46 -6.50 21.36
C PRO A 227 16.59 -5.51 21.68
N THR A 228 17.74 -5.64 21.03
CA THR A 228 18.64 -4.50 20.84
C THR A 228 18.12 -3.68 19.67
N VAL A 229 17.50 -2.55 19.97
CA VAL A 229 17.26 -1.49 18.99
C VAL A 229 18.62 -0.88 18.69
N ASP A 230 19.27 -1.33 17.62
CA ASP A 230 20.56 -0.75 17.21
C ASP A 230 20.28 0.55 16.45
N PHE A 231 20.65 1.68 17.06
CA PHE A 231 20.34 3.03 16.57
C PHE A 231 21.31 3.53 15.49
N ALA A 232 22.33 2.75 15.14
CA ALA A 232 23.26 3.06 14.07
C ALA A 232 23.67 1.76 13.40
N LEU A 233 23.36 1.59 12.11
CA LEU A 233 24.07 0.59 11.32
C LEU A 233 25.55 0.98 11.32
N PRO A 234 26.48 0.04 11.53
CA PRO A 234 27.90 0.34 11.39
C PRO A 234 28.14 0.86 9.97
N GLN A 235 28.85 1.99 9.87
CA GLN A 235 29.34 2.46 8.59
C GLN A 235 30.43 1.50 8.13
N THR A 236 30.09 0.63 7.18
CA THR A 236 31.04 -0.14 6.36
C THR A 236 30.95 0.33 4.93
#